data_AF-A0A848TB69-F1
#
_entry.id   AF-A0A848TB69-F1
#
_cell.length_a   1.000
_cell.length_b   1.000
_cell.length_c   1.000
_cell.angle_alpha   90.00
_cell.angle_beta   90.00
_cell.angle_gamma   90.00
#
_symmetry.space_group_name_H-M   'P 1'
#
loop_
_entity.id
_entity.type
_entity.pdbx_description
1 polymer ?
#
loop_
_entity_poly.entity_id
_entity_poly.type
_entity_poly.pdbx_seq_one_letter_code
_entity_poly.pdbx_strand_id
1 'polypeptide(L)' 'MWRPAAFLALLAAPAAAENIVSARYDAPTTRYAHGVLGDAVEWGALVMTGRSGQVFRLTLPASRVFEDT' A
#
# COMPACT_ATOMS: atom_id res chain seq x y z
N MET A 1 -22.43 -9.84 -50.05
CA MET A 1 -22.27 -10.46 -48.72
C MET A 1 -21.59 -9.44 -47.81
N TRP A 2 -22.33 -8.84 -46.87
CA TRP A 2 -21.79 -7.81 -45.97
C TRP A 2 -21.55 -8.45 -44.59
N ARG A 3 -20.30 -8.52 -44.14
CA ARG A 3 -19.97 -8.92 -42.76
C ARG A 3 -19.91 -7.64 -41.93
N PRO A 4 -20.76 -7.43 -40.92
CA PRO A 4 -20.57 -6.31 -40.01
C PRO A 4 -19.35 -6.63 -39.15
N ALA A 5 -18.29 -5.83 -39.26
CA ALA A 5 -17.19 -5.86 -38.31
C ALA A 5 -17.72 -5.34 -36.97
N ALA A 6 -17.88 -6.24 -36.00
CA ALA A 6 -18.22 -5.85 -34.64
C ALA A 6 -17.00 -5.17 -34.01
N PHE A 7 -17.03 -3.84 -33.91
CA PHE A 7 -16.10 -3.08 -33.10
C PHE A 7 -16.40 -3.36 -31.63
N LEU A 8 -15.54 -4.13 -30.97
CA LEU A 8 -15.56 -4.28 -29.52
C LEU A 8 -14.96 -3.00 -28.92
N ALA A 9 -15.80 -2.00 -28.67
CA ALA A 9 -15.40 -0.83 -27.89
C ALA A 9 -15.16 -1.30 -26.45
N LEU A 10 -13.88 -1.40 -26.05
CA LEU A 10 -13.51 -1.57 -24.65
C LEU A 10 -13.95 -0.31 -23.90
N LEU A 11 -15.06 -0.39 -23.17
CA LEU A 11 -15.47 0.66 -22.23
C LEU A 11 -14.46 0.66 -21.08
N ALA A 12 -13.55 1.64 -21.07
CA ALA A 12 -12.73 1.92 -19.90
C ALA A 12 -13.64 2.46 -18.79
N ALA A 13 -14.00 1.60 -17.82
CA ALA A 13 -14.69 2.05 -16.63
C ALA A 13 -13.74 2.92 -15.77
N PRO A 14 -14.24 4.00 -15.13
CA PRO A 14 -13.41 4.77 -14.21
C PRO A 14 -12.97 3.84 -13.06
N ALA A 15 -11.66 3.78 -12.82
CA ALA A 15 -11.13 3.10 -11.65
C ALA A 15 -11.55 3.88 -10.40
N ALA A 16 -12.39 3.28 -9.56
CA ALA A 16 -12.68 3.84 -8.24
C ALA A 16 -11.44 3.65 -7.36
N ALA A 17 -10.81 4.75 -6.94
CA ALA A 17 -9.76 4.67 -5.94
C ALA A 17 -10.37 4.24 -4.60
N GLU A 18 -9.76 3.25 -3.94
CA GLU A 18 -10.15 2.90 -2.58
C GLU A 18 -9.78 4.05 -1.63
N ASN A 19 -10.72 4.44 -0.78
CA ASN A 19 -10.50 5.52 0.17
C ASN A 19 -9.87 4.94 1.44
N ILE A 20 -8.56 5.11 1.63
CA ILE A 20 -7.89 4.71 2.87
C ILE A 20 -8.37 5.59 4.03
N VAL A 21 -8.88 4.96 5.10
CA VAL A 21 -9.42 5.64 6.29
C VAL A 21 -8.54 5.52 7.52
N SER A 22 -7.61 4.57 7.54
CA SER A 22 -6.59 4.47 8.61
C SER A 22 -5.33 3.77 8.12
N ALA A 23 -4.22 4.07 8.79
CA ALA A 23 -2.95 3.38 8.61
C ALA A 23 -2.29 3.18 9.97
N ARG A 24 -1.58 2.07 10.14
CA ARG A 24 -0.76 1.78 11.32
C ARG A 24 0.52 1.08 10.92
N TYR A 25 1.58 1.34 11.69
CA TYR A 25 2.81 0.57 11.56
C TYR A 25 2.67 -0.85 12.12
N ASP A 26 3.45 -1.77 11.56
CA ASP A 26 3.52 -3.16 11.98
C ASP A 26 4.92 -3.75 11.65
N ALA A 27 5.21 -4.95 12.16
CA ALA A 27 6.51 -5.60 12.08
C ALA A 27 7.63 -4.73 12.69
N PRO A 28 7.62 -4.49 14.01
CA PRO A 28 8.67 -3.74 14.68
C PRO A 28 10.03 -4.38 14.45
N THR A 29 11.07 -3.57 14.27
CA THR A 29 12.39 -4.03 13.85
C THR A 29 13.49 -3.11 14.35
N THR A 30 14.73 -3.61 14.39
CA THR A 30 15.93 -2.82 14.71
C THR A 30 16.84 -2.65 13.49
N ARG A 31 16.31 -2.92 12.29
CA ARG A 31 17.01 -2.72 11.02
C ARG A 31 17.15 -1.22 10.77
N TYR A 32 18.34 -0.75 10.41
CA TYR A 32 18.61 0.68 10.22
C TYR A 32 18.30 1.53 11.46
N ALA A 33 18.87 1.17 12.61
CA ALA A 33 18.80 2.02 13.80
C ALA A 33 19.59 3.33 13.60
N HIS A 34 18.97 4.34 12.98
CA HIS A 34 19.43 5.73 13.08
C HIS A 34 18.87 6.34 14.37
N GLY A 35 19.08 5.64 15.49
CA GLY A 35 18.66 6.01 16.84
C GLY A 35 19.44 7.21 17.41
N VAL A 36 19.60 8.26 16.60
CA VAL A 36 20.22 9.52 16.98
C VAL A 36 19.46 10.18 18.14
N LEU A 37 18.17 9.87 18.33
CA LEU A 37 17.30 10.49 19.34
C LEU A 37 16.75 9.55 20.44
N GLY A 38 16.96 8.24 20.38
CA GLY A 38 16.79 7.35 21.55
C GLY A 38 16.01 6.06 21.35
N ASP A 39 15.06 5.99 20.41
CA ASP A 39 14.35 4.79 19.99
C ASP A 39 15.13 4.10 18.87
N ALA A 40 15.39 2.80 19.01
CA ALA A 40 16.03 1.99 17.97
C ALA A 40 15.02 1.04 17.29
N VAL A 41 13.73 1.24 17.55
CA VAL A 41 12.65 0.43 16.98
C VAL A 41 12.05 1.20 15.81
N GLU A 42 12.15 0.59 14.65
CA GLU A 42 11.59 1.04 13.38
C GLU A 42 10.50 0.05 12.94
N TRP A 43 9.85 0.29 11.80
CA TRP A 43 8.76 -0.57 11.33
C TRP A 43 9.00 -1.15 9.93
N GLY A 44 8.78 -2.45 9.79
CA GLY A 44 8.94 -3.17 8.53
C GLY A 44 7.72 -3.16 7.63
N ALA A 45 6.55 -2.79 8.16
CA ALA A 45 5.31 -2.81 7.43
C ALA A 45 4.39 -1.63 7.77
N LEU A 46 3.58 -1.26 6.77
CA LEU A 46 2.45 -0.37 6.91
C LEU A 46 1.17 -1.15 6.60
N VAL A 47 0.21 -1.12 7.51
CA VAL A 47 -1.11 -1.72 7.32
C VAL A 47 -2.14 -0.61 7.18
N MET A 48 -2.84 -0.59 6.04
CA MET A 48 -3.86 0.40 5.72
C MET A 48 -5.23 -0.24 5.65
N THR A 49 -6.25 0.48 6.11
CA THR A 49 -7.66 0.05 6.03
C THR A 49 -8.42 0.98 5.12
N GLY A 50 -9.05 0.44 4.09
CA GLY A 50 -9.99 1.13 3.21
C GLY A 50 -11.34 1.38 3.88
N ARG A 51 -12.10 2.34 3.36
CA ARG A 51 -13.45 2.68 3.83
C ARG A 51 -14.40 1.47 3.70
N SER A 52 -14.17 0.63 2.70
CA SER A 52 -14.89 -0.64 2.50
C SER A 52 -14.52 -1.74 3.50
N GLY A 53 -13.53 -1.51 4.37
CA GLY A 53 -12.97 -2.50 5.29
C GLY A 53 -11.84 -3.34 4.69
N GLN A 54 -11.50 -3.14 3.41
CA GLN A 54 -10.37 -3.81 2.78
C GLN A 54 -9.07 -3.47 3.52
N VAL A 55 -8.25 -4.47 3.82
CA VAL A 55 -6.95 -4.29 4.47
C VAL A 55 -5.83 -4.51 3.47
N PHE A 56 -4.91 -3.56 3.40
CA PHE A 56 -3.71 -3.62 2.58
C PHE A 56 -2.48 -3.70 3.49
N ARG A 57 -1.54 -4.59 3.15
CA ARG A 57 -0.24 -4.66 3.82
C ARG A 57 0.86 -4.35 2.82
N LEU A 58 1.65 -3.32 3.12
CA LEU A 58 2.91 -3.05 2.46
C LEU A 58 4.05 -3.49 3.37
N THR A 59 4.83 -4.49 2.95
CA THR A 59 6.04 -4.93 3.66
C THR A 59 7.26 -4.48 2.87
N LEU A 60 8.19 -3.80 3.54
CA LEU A 60 9.41 -3.32 2.92
C LEU A 60 10.48 -4.43 2.85
N PRO A 61 11.40 -4.37 1.87
CA PRO A 61 12.58 -5.23 1.86
C PRO A 61 13.45 -4.97 3.09
N ALA A 62 14.32 -5.93 3.43
CA ALA A 62 15.19 -5.87 4.62
C ALA A 62 16.07 -4.60 4.69
N SER A 63 16.38 -3.99 3.55
CA SER A 63 17.21 -2.80 3.43
C SER A 63 16.45 -1.47 3.64
N ARG A 64 15.17 -1.49 4.00
CA ARG A 64 14.34 -0.29 4.23
C ARG A 64 13.42 -0.47 5.44
N VAL A 65 13.10 0.64 6.07
CA VAL A 65 12.15 0.73 7.19
C VAL A 65 11.23 1.93 6.99
N PHE A 66 10.11 1.93 7.71
CA PHE A 66 9.34 3.13 8.00
C PHE A 66 9.78 3.68 9.34
N GLU A 67 10.10 4.97 9.38
CA GLU A 67 10.46 5.70 10.59
C GLU A 67 9.21 6.24 11.30
N ASP A 68 9.09 6.00 12.60
CA ASP A 68 8.20 6.74 13.49
C ASP A 68 9.02 7.74 14.32
N THR A 69 8.59 9.00 14.29
CA THR A 69 9.33 10.14 14.86
C THR A 69 9.35 10.16 16.37
#